data_AF-A0A2V8HQS9-F1
#
_entry.id   AF-A0A2V8HQS9-F1
#
_cell.length_a   1.000
_cell.length_b   1.000
_cell.length_c   1.000
_cell.angle_alpha   90.00
_cell.angle_beta   90.00
_cell.angle_gamma   90.00
#
_symmetry.space_group_name_H-M   'P 1'
#
loop_
_entity.id
_entity.type
_entity.pdbx_description
1 polymer ?
#
loop_
_entity_poly.entity_id
_entity_poly.type
_entity_poly.pdbx_seq_one_letter_code
_entity_poly.pdbx_strand_id
1 'polypeptide(L)'
;MKIATATLAIVLIAGASAAQTAKAAAPIDLTGYWVSVISEDWRYRMVMPLKGDFRGIPLNAEGTRVANTWTPTATEPAAEQCKPYGAAAIMRIPTRLHVTWQDDSTLRLDTDAGTQTRLLHFEAGEAGRAGEAGRSQAPSWQGTSAARWDRAGRGAPAVAAGALTVVTTNLRPGYLRRNGVPYSEDAWVTEYFDLSPLPGNGQLLIVTTVVEDPRYLRQPYILSSHFKKEADGSKWDPTPCTTTW
;
A
#
# COMPACT_ATOMS: atom_id res chain seq x y z
N MET A 1 48.36 -15.99 60.37
CA MET A 1 47.18 -15.43 59.67
C MET A 1 47.59 -15.05 58.25
N LYS A 2 47.14 -15.81 57.25
CA LYS A 2 47.24 -15.42 55.82
C LYS A 2 45.83 -15.10 55.36
N ILE A 3 45.57 -13.85 55.03
CA ILE A 3 44.27 -13.40 54.52
C ILE A 3 44.26 -13.72 53.02
N ALA A 4 43.42 -14.67 52.61
CA ALA A 4 43.17 -14.99 51.22
C ALA A 4 42.07 -14.07 50.70
N THR A 5 42.42 -13.17 49.78
CA THR A 5 41.48 -12.27 49.13
C THR A 5 40.80 -13.02 47.98
N ALA A 6 39.52 -13.34 48.13
CA ALA A 6 38.70 -13.95 47.08
C ALA A 6 38.11 -12.85 46.19
N THR A 7 38.49 -12.83 44.92
CA THR A 7 37.93 -11.92 43.91
C THR A 7 36.62 -12.50 43.40
N LEU A 8 35.49 -11.86 43.71
CA LEU A 8 34.17 -12.22 43.21
C LEU A 8 33.99 -11.65 41.79
N ALA A 9 33.99 -12.51 40.78
CA ALA A 9 33.67 -12.11 39.40
C ALA A 9 32.14 -12.07 39.22
N ILE A 10 31.57 -10.88 39.14
CA ILE A 10 30.18 -10.67 38.74
C ILE A 10 30.10 -10.82 37.21
N VAL A 11 29.53 -11.93 36.75
CA VAL A 11 29.17 -12.11 35.34
C VAL A 11 27.86 -11.36 35.09
N LEU A 12 27.95 -10.18 34.46
CA LEU A 12 26.80 -9.50 33.88
C LEU A 12 26.37 -10.29 32.64
N ILE A 13 25.35 -11.14 32.79
CA ILE A 13 24.62 -11.69 31.65
C ILE A 13 23.77 -10.54 31.10
N ALA A 14 24.33 -9.80 30.14
CA ALA A 14 23.55 -8.91 29.29
C ALA A 14 22.62 -9.79 28.44
N GLY A 15 21.40 -10.03 28.92
CA GLY A 15 20.35 -10.61 28.10
C GLY A 15 20.05 -9.64 26.97
N ALA A 16 20.58 -9.91 25.78
CA ALA A 16 20.12 -9.25 24.57
C ALA A 16 18.64 -9.58 24.41
N SER A 17 17.75 -8.64 24.71
CA SER A 17 16.36 -8.76 24.32
C SER A 17 16.36 -8.84 22.79
N ALA A 18 16.06 -10.02 22.24
CA ALA A 18 15.87 -10.17 20.80
C ALA A 18 14.84 -9.12 20.35
N ALA A 19 15.20 -8.31 19.36
CA ALA A 19 14.27 -7.32 18.83
C ALA A 19 13.00 -8.03 18.38
N GLN A 20 11.84 -7.57 18.87
CA GLN A 20 10.55 -8.15 18.52
C GLN A 20 10.33 -8.06 17.01
N THR A 21 9.92 -9.15 16.38
CA THR A 21 9.63 -9.18 14.93
C THR A 21 8.49 -8.24 14.58
N ALA A 22 8.42 -7.79 13.33
CA ALA A 22 7.36 -6.89 12.89
C ALA A 22 5.97 -7.50 13.08
N LYS A 23 5.82 -8.80 12.79
CA LYS A 23 4.60 -9.56 13.04
C LYS A 23 4.21 -9.58 14.52
N ALA A 24 5.16 -9.90 15.41
CA ALA A 24 4.90 -9.93 16.85
C ALA A 24 4.61 -8.54 17.43
N ALA A 25 5.15 -7.48 16.82
CA ALA A 25 5.00 -6.09 17.22
C ALA A 25 3.75 -5.39 16.65
N ALA A 26 2.92 -6.08 15.87
CA ALA A 26 1.79 -5.49 15.16
C ALA A 26 0.73 -4.93 16.14
N PRO A 27 0.38 -3.63 16.07
CA PRO A 27 -0.65 -3.03 16.91
C PRO A 27 -2.08 -3.35 16.43
N ILE A 28 -2.22 -3.79 15.17
CA ILE A 28 -3.47 -4.21 14.53
C ILE A 28 -3.23 -5.50 13.74
N ASP A 29 -4.30 -6.29 13.55
CA ASP A 29 -4.26 -7.48 12.69
C ASP A 29 -5.01 -7.24 11.39
N LEU A 30 -4.26 -7.12 10.29
CA LEU A 30 -4.82 -6.96 8.94
C LEU A 30 -5.12 -8.30 8.25
N THR A 31 -4.70 -9.43 8.81
CA THR A 31 -4.73 -10.73 8.12
C THR A 31 -6.13 -11.24 7.85
N GLY A 32 -6.39 -11.79 6.67
CA GLY A 32 -7.67 -12.37 6.25
C GLY A 32 -8.22 -11.72 4.98
N TYR A 33 -9.53 -11.88 4.78
CA TYR A 33 -10.21 -11.42 3.57
C TYR A 33 -10.97 -10.12 3.79
N TRP A 34 -10.92 -9.23 2.79
CA TRP A 34 -11.57 -7.94 2.82
C TRP A 34 -12.23 -7.66 1.48
N VAL A 35 -13.39 -7.01 1.47
CA VAL A 35 -14.11 -6.63 0.25
C VAL A 35 -14.26 -5.13 0.16
N SER A 36 -14.04 -4.55 -1.01
CA SER A 36 -14.26 -3.13 -1.25
C SER A 36 -15.67 -2.69 -0.84
N VAL A 37 -15.73 -1.62 -0.05
CA VAL A 37 -16.95 -0.85 0.20
C VAL A 37 -16.83 0.43 -0.59
N ILE A 38 -17.76 0.64 -1.53
CA ILE A 38 -17.72 1.78 -2.46
C ILE A 38 -18.66 2.84 -1.93
N SER A 39 -18.18 3.56 -0.91
CA SER A 39 -18.91 4.67 -0.26
C SER A 39 -18.55 6.03 -0.84
N GLU A 40 -17.39 6.12 -1.48
CA GLU A 40 -16.73 7.32 -1.94
C GLU A 40 -16.51 7.25 -3.46
N ASP A 41 -16.65 8.40 -4.12
CA ASP A 41 -16.37 8.54 -5.56
C ASP A 41 -17.03 7.46 -6.43
N TRP A 42 -18.24 7.03 -6.08
CA TRP A 42 -18.94 5.94 -6.76
C TRP A 42 -18.92 6.08 -8.29
N ARG A 43 -19.16 7.31 -8.77
CA ARG A 43 -19.13 7.68 -10.21
C ARG A 43 -17.83 7.27 -10.90
N TYR A 44 -16.71 7.27 -10.18
CA TYR A 44 -15.38 7.06 -10.71
C TYR A 44 -14.80 5.68 -10.36
N ARG A 45 -15.38 4.98 -9.38
CA ARG A 45 -15.02 3.59 -9.02
C ARG A 45 -15.85 2.54 -9.75
N MET A 46 -17.11 2.85 -10.07
CA MET A 46 -18.05 1.93 -10.73
C MET A 46 -18.19 2.16 -12.23
N VAL A 47 -17.94 3.39 -12.69
CA VAL A 47 -18.06 3.76 -14.10
C VAL A 47 -16.72 4.30 -14.56
N MET A 48 -16.21 3.76 -15.67
CA MET A 48 -15.01 4.32 -16.30
C MET A 48 -15.32 5.74 -16.77
N PRO A 49 -14.60 6.77 -16.28
CA PRO A 49 -14.91 8.14 -16.69
C PRO A 49 -14.57 8.38 -18.15
N LEU A 50 -15.26 9.34 -18.77
CA LEU A 50 -14.99 9.69 -20.17
C LEU A 50 -13.54 10.16 -20.34
N LYS A 51 -12.99 9.97 -21.53
CA LYS A 51 -11.72 10.60 -21.92
C LYS A 51 -11.83 12.11 -21.69
N GLY A 52 -10.81 12.70 -21.06
CA GLY A 52 -10.80 14.13 -20.71
C GLY A 52 -11.48 14.46 -19.38
N ASP A 53 -12.22 13.54 -18.73
CA ASP A 53 -12.78 13.77 -17.39
C ASP A 53 -11.74 13.47 -16.30
N PHE A 54 -10.94 14.49 -15.98
CA PHE A 54 -9.87 14.45 -14.98
C PHE A 54 -10.24 15.14 -13.66
N ARG A 55 -11.53 15.43 -13.43
CA ARG A 55 -11.99 16.16 -12.24
C ARG A 55 -11.56 15.46 -10.96
N GLY A 56 -11.03 16.25 -10.02
CA GLY A 56 -10.53 15.79 -8.72
C GLY A 56 -9.09 15.31 -8.73
N ILE A 57 -8.43 15.21 -9.90
CA ILE A 57 -7.03 14.80 -9.99
C ILE A 57 -6.16 16.05 -10.24
N PRO A 58 -5.16 16.32 -9.39
CA PRO A 58 -4.36 17.54 -9.47
C PRO A 58 -3.29 17.46 -10.57
N LEU A 59 -3.69 17.23 -11.82
CA LEU A 59 -2.76 17.20 -12.95
C LEU A 59 -2.10 18.57 -13.18
N ASN A 60 -0.82 18.56 -13.50
CA ASN A 60 -0.12 19.71 -14.07
C ASN A 60 -0.34 19.76 -15.60
N ALA A 61 0.31 20.70 -16.29
CA ALA A 61 0.17 20.85 -17.75
C ALA A 61 0.65 19.61 -18.52
N GLU A 62 1.76 19.00 -18.10
CA GLU A 62 2.32 17.81 -18.74
C GLU A 62 1.44 16.57 -18.51
N GLY A 63 0.98 16.34 -17.27
CA GLY A 63 0.04 15.26 -16.95
C GLY A 63 -1.26 15.39 -17.74
N THR A 64 -1.78 16.62 -17.89
CA THR A 64 -2.97 16.88 -18.72
C THR A 64 -2.70 16.60 -20.20
N ARG A 65 -1.54 16.99 -20.73
CA ARG A 65 -1.14 16.73 -22.11
C ARG A 65 -1.09 15.23 -22.38
N VAL A 66 -0.38 14.47 -21.53
CA VAL A 66 -0.24 13.01 -21.65
C VAL A 66 -1.59 12.30 -21.51
N ALA A 67 -2.40 12.64 -20.50
CA ALA A 67 -3.73 12.04 -20.32
C ALA A 67 -4.64 12.23 -21.55
N ASN A 68 -4.52 13.36 -22.25
CA ASN A 68 -5.29 13.61 -23.48
C ASN A 68 -4.82 12.79 -24.69
N THR A 69 -3.60 12.27 -24.68
CA THR A 69 -3.10 11.37 -25.73
C THR A 69 -3.69 9.96 -25.60
N TRP A 70 -4.12 9.57 -24.40
CA TRP A 70 -4.72 8.26 -24.19
C TRP A 70 -5.99 8.08 -25.01
N THR A 71 -6.19 6.89 -25.57
CA THR A 71 -7.40 6.49 -26.26
C THR A 71 -7.96 5.23 -25.61
N PRO A 72 -9.28 5.13 -25.37
CA PRO A 72 -9.88 3.87 -24.96
C PRO A 72 -9.70 2.85 -26.10
N THR A 73 -8.79 1.89 -25.92
CA THR A 73 -8.63 0.78 -26.86
C THR A 73 -8.96 -0.52 -26.15
N ALA A 74 -9.71 -1.40 -26.83
CA ALA A 74 -10.08 -2.71 -26.30
C ALA A 74 -8.89 -3.69 -26.26
N THR A 75 -7.73 -3.30 -26.81
CA THR A 75 -6.58 -4.19 -27.04
C THR A 75 -5.26 -3.47 -26.71
N GLU A 76 -5.09 -3.06 -25.46
CA GLU A 76 -3.74 -2.77 -24.95
C GLU A 76 -2.90 -4.06 -25.03
N PRO A 77 -1.61 -3.99 -25.38
CA PRO A 77 -0.74 -5.14 -25.36
C PRO A 77 -0.80 -5.84 -24.00
N ALA A 78 -0.71 -7.18 -23.98
CA ALA A 78 -0.83 -7.96 -22.74
C ALA A 78 0.09 -7.44 -21.61
N ALA A 79 1.30 -6.98 -21.96
CA ALA A 79 2.27 -6.42 -21.02
C ALA A 79 1.84 -5.11 -20.34
N GLU A 80 0.84 -4.42 -20.89
CA GLU A 80 0.33 -3.11 -20.46
C GLU A 80 -1.09 -3.18 -19.87
N GLN A 81 -1.74 -4.35 -19.90
CA GLN A 81 -3.10 -4.52 -19.38
C GLN A 81 -3.22 -4.20 -17.89
N CYS A 82 -2.13 -4.30 -17.13
CA CYS A 82 -2.10 -4.00 -15.70
C CYS A 82 -1.82 -2.52 -15.36
N LYS A 83 -1.70 -1.61 -16.33
CA LYS A 83 -1.53 -0.15 -16.04
C LYS A 83 -2.55 0.40 -15.04
N PRO A 84 -3.86 0.05 -15.09
CA PRO A 84 -4.85 0.50 -14.09
C PRO A 84 -4.74 -0.17 -12.72
N TYR A 85 -3.90 -1.19 -12.57
CA TYR A 85 -3.80 -2.06 -11.38
C TYR A 85 -2.51 -1.85 -10.59
N GLY A 86 -1.71 -0.85 -10.93
CA GLY A 86 -0.50 -0.55 -10.16
C GLY A 86 -0.81 0.01 -8.76
N ALA A 87 0.20 0.03 -7.88
CA ALA A 87 0.04 0.36 -6.46
C ALA A 87 -0.63 1.73 -6.23
N ALA A 88 -0.40 2.70 -7.10
CA ALA A 88 -1.00 4.04 -7.01
C ALA A 88 -2.54 4.07 -7.20
N ALA A 89 -3.14 2.99 -7.74
CA ALA A 89 -4.56 2.95 -8.08
C ALA A 89 -5.29 1.68 -7.65
N ILE A 90 -4.59 0.58 -7.35
CA ILE A 90 -5.23 -0.72 -7.12
C ILE A 90 -6.24 -0.71 -5.96
N MET A 91 -6.01 0.07 -4.90
CA MET A 91 -6.96 0.18 -3.78
C MET A 91 -8.29 0.85 -4.17
N ARG A 92 -8.31 1.56 -5.31
CA ARG A 92 -9.49 2.21 -5.87
C ARG A 92 -10.31 1.28 -6.76
N ILE A 93 -9.74 0.16 -7.18
CA ILE A 93 -10.43 -0.84 -7.97
C ILE A 93 -11.45 -1.58 -7.09
N PRO A 94 -12.68 -1.82 -7.54
CA PRO A 94 -13.57 -2.77 -6.89
C PRO A 94 -12.90 -4.15 -6.85
N THR A 95 -12.45 -4.56 -5.67
CA THR A 95 -11.68 -5.79 -5.48
C THR A 95 -11.88 -6.34 -4.06
N ARG A 96 -11.51 -7.60 -3.87
CA ARG A 96 -11.18 -8.18 -2.57
C ARG A 96 -9.68 -8.19 -2.35
N LEU A 97 -9.31 -8.07 -1.09
CA LEU A 97 -7.96 -8.22 -0.61
C LEU A 97 -7.84 -9.52 0.17
N HIS A 98 -6.70 -10.20 0.01
CA HIS A 98 -6.29 -11.28 0.89
C HIS A 98 -4.94 -10.91 1.50
N VAL A 99 -4.93 -10.71 2.82
CA VAL A 99 -3.75 -10.24 3.56
C VAL A 99 -3.22 -11.38 4.41
N THR A 100 -1.93 -11.70 4.29
CA THR A 100 -1.27 -12.77 5.04
C THR A 100 0.14 -12.36 5.43
N TRP A 101 0.71 -12.98 6.47
CA TRP A 101 2.15 -12.88 6.71
C TRP A 101 2.86 -13.91 5.84
N GLN A 102 3.81 -13.47 5.02
CA GLN A 102 4.71 -14.38 4.29
C GLN A 102 5.80 -14.93 5.21
N ASP A 103 6.30 -14.06 6.11
CA ASP A 103 7.26 -14.36 7.17
C ASP A 103 7.07 -13.36 8.33
N ASP A 104 7.98 -13.34 9.29
CA ASP A 104 7.89 -12.50 10.50
C ASP A 104 8.14 -11.00 10.26
N SER A 105 8.54 -10.64 9.04
CA SER A 105 8.92 -9.29 8.61
C SER A 105 8.30 -8.85 7.28
N THR A 106 7.46 -9.68 6.66
CA THR A 106 6.84 -9.37 5.36
C THR A 106 5.34 -9.66 5.38
N LEU A 107 4.53 -8.62 5.21
CA LEU A 107 3.08 -8.75 5.00
C LEU A 107 2.80 -8.81 3.50
N ARG A 108 2.05 -9.82 3.08
CA ARG A 108 1.59 -10.03 1.70
C ARG A 108 0.15 -9.55 1.58
N LEU A 109 -0.13 -8.79 0.52
CA LEU A 109 -1.46 -8.35 0.15
C LEU A 109 -1.71 -8.78 -1.32
N ASP A 110 -2.70 -9.63 -1.51
CA ASP A 110 -3.17 -10.05 -2.84
C ASP A 110 -4.50 -9.37 -3.18
N THR A 111 -4.74 -9.12 -4.47
CA THR A 111 -6.02 -8.64 -5.00
C THR A 111 -6.65 -9.67 -5.93
N ASP A 112 -7.96 -9.84 -5.86
CA ASP A 112 -8.67 -10.73 -6.81
C ASP A 112 -8.78 -10.07 -8.20
N ALA A 113 -9.09 -8.78 -8.25
CA ALA A 113 -9.13 -8.00 -9.46
C ALA A 113 -7.69 -7.71 -9.93
N GLY A 114 -7.38 -8.17 -11.13
CA GLY A 114 -6.06 -8.04 -11.73
C GLY A 114 -5.01 -8.99 -11.17
N THR A 115 -5.35 -9.86 -10.21
CA THR A 115 -4.43 -10.84 -9.59
C THR A 115 -3.06 -10.22 -9.23
N GLN A 116 -3.07 -9.08 -8.52
CA GLN A 116 -1.84 -8.41 -8.12
C GLN A 116 -1.38 -8.89 -6.74
N THR A 117 -0.06 -8.94 -6.54
CA THR A 117 0.55 -9.26 -5.25
C THR A 117 1.48 -8.15 -4.82
N ARG A 118 1.32 -7.67 -3.58
CA ARG A 118 2.18 -6.69 -2.94
C ARG A 118 2.87 -7.32 -1.74
N LEU A 119 4.18 -7.15 -1.64
CA LEU A 119 4.97 -7.52 -0.47
C LEU A 119 5.37 -6.25 0.26
N LEU A 120 4.98 -6.16 1.52
CA LEU A 120 5.20 -5.03 2.40
C LEU A 120 6.27 -5.43 3.41
N HIS A 121 7.49 -4.96 3.17
CA HIS A 121 8.66 -5.36 3.95
C HIS A 121 8.86 -4.42 5.14
N PHE A 122 8.92 -4.98 6.34
CA PHE A 122 9.22 -4.23 7.55
C PHE A 122 10.73 -4.21 7.74
N GLU A 123 11.38 -3.16 7.27
CA GLU A 123 12.80 -2.96 7.50
C GLU A 123 13.08 -2.45 8.93
N ALA A 124 14.20 -2.88 9.49
CA ALA A 124 14.67 -2.42 10.80
C ALA A 124 15.17 -0.97 10.70
N GLY A 125 14.26 -0.01 10.90
CA GLY A 125 14.55 1.40 10.93
C GLY A 125 14.47 2.06 9.56
N GLU A 126 13.61 3.07 9.46
CA GLU A 126 13.54 4.05 8.36
C GLU A 126 12.78 3.60 7.09
N ALA A 127 11.45 3.77 7.07
CA ALA A 127 10.67 3.85 5.84
C ALA A 127 11.16 4.93 4.85
N GLY A 128 12.09 5.80 5.27
CA GLY A 128 12.77 6.80 4.44
C GLY A 128 13.84 6.23 3.50
N ARG A 129 14.29 4.97 3.67
CA ARG A 129 15.31 4.32 2.81
C ARG A 129 14.75 3.32 1.81
N ALA A 130 13.42 3.15 1.72
CA ALA A 130 12.79 2.32 0.68
C ALA A 130 13.27 2.66 -0.75
N GLY A 131 13.58 3.95 -0.96
CA GLY A 131 14.15 4.46 -2.20
C GLY A 131 15.56 3.97 -2.52
N GLU A 132 16.33 3.42 -1.58
CA GLU A 132 17.67 2.86 -1.81
C GLU A 132 17.64 1.34 -2.05
N ALA A 133 16.90 0.58 -1.23
CA ALA A 133 16.79 -0.87 -1.39
C ALA A 133 16.09 -1.30 -2.69
N GLY A 134 15.08 -0.52 -3.13
CA GLY A 134 14.34 -0.76 -4.37
C GLY A 134 15.13 -0.55 -5.67
N ARG A 135 16.27 0.18 -5.65
CA ARG A 135 17.03 0.51 -6.87
C ARG A 135 17.72 -0.68 -7.55
N SER A 136 17.86 -1.79 -6.82
CA SER A 136 18.47 -3.02 -7.35
C SER A 136 17.47 -3.93 -8.07
N GLN A 137 16.17 -3.66 -7.93
CA GLN A 137 15.08 -4.48 -8.50
C GLN A 137 14.51 -3.79 -9.74
N ALA A 138 14.14 -4.58 -10.75
CA ALA A 138 13.43 -4.03 -11.90
C ALA A 138 12.08 -3.42 -11.48
N PRO A 139 11.69 -2.25 -12.02
CA PRO A 139 10.40 -1.64 -11.70
C PRO A 139 9.24 -2.59 -11.96
N SER A 140 8.22 -2.54 -11.10
CA SER A 140 7.02 -3.37 -11.24
C SER A 140 5.73 -2.54 -11.07
N TRP A 141 4.58 -3.10 -11.43
CA TRP A 141 3.29 -2.44 -11.19
C TRP A 141 3.03 -2.20 -9.70
N GLN A 142 3.55 -3.06 -8.84
CA GLN A 142 3.38 -2.99 -7.39
C GLN A 142 4.56 -2.33 -6.67
N GLY A 143 5.60 -1.95 -7.41
CA GLY A 143 6.80 -1.30 -6.90
C GLY A 143 7.54 -2.12 -5.84
N THR A 144 8.32 -1.42 -5.03
CA THR A 144 8.98 -1.91 -3.82
C THR A 144 8.36 -1.19 -2.64
N SER A 145 7.82 -1.93 -1.66
CA SER A 145 7.08 -1.36 -0.54
C SER A 145 7.80 -1.56 0.79
N ALA A 146 8.07 -0.47 1.52
CA ALA A 146 8.57 -0.49 2.88
C ALA A 146 7.43 -0.15 3.87
N ALA A 147 7.28 -0.99 4.89
CA ALA A 147 6.24 -0.94 5.88
C ALA A 147 6.80 -0.57 7.25
N ARG A 148 6.04 0.23 8.01
CA ARG A 148 6.33 0.50 9.42
C ARG A 148 5.05 0.60 10.23
N TRP A 149 5.07 0.06 11.44
CA TRP A 149 4.00 0.30 12.40
C TRP A 149 4.10 1.70 12.98
N ASP A 150 3.00 2.43 12.93
CA ASP A 150 2.84 3.70 13.62
C ASP A 150 2.45 3.42 15.07
N ARG A 151 3.44 3.47 15.96
CA ARG A 151 3.15 3.43 17.40
C ARG A 151 2.77 4.82 17.85
N ALA A 152 1.65 4.94 18.57
CA ALA A 152 1.42 6.09 19.43
C ALA A 152 2.56 6.14 20.46
N GLY A 153 3.52 7.07 20.28
CA GLY A 153 4.55 7.31 21.28
C GLY A 153 3.91 7.76 22.59
N ARG A 154 4.49 7.39 23.73
CA ARG A 154 4.12 7.98 25.03
C ARG A 154 4.34 9.49 24.95
N GLY A 155 3.26 10.27 24.82
CA GLY A 155 3.31 11.73 24.75
C GLY A 155 3.48 12.34 23.35
N ALA A 156 3.53 11.55 22.27
CA ALA A 156 3.44 12.09 20.92
C ALA A 156 1.95 12.17 20.53
N PRO A 157 1.47 13.29 19.96
CA PRO A 157 0.14 13.30 19.37
C PRO A 157 0.09 12.17 18.34
N ALA A 158 -0.97 11.36 18.39
CA ALA A 158 -1.20 10.32 17.40
C ALA A 158 -1.03 10.96 16.02
N VAL A 159 -0.04 10.51 15.25
CA VAL A 159 0.02 10.93 13.85
C VAL A 159 -1.30 10.41 13.27
N ALA A 160 -2.14 11.32 12.78
CA ALA A 160 -3.50 11.05 12.33
C ALA A 160 -3.53 10.27 11.00
N ALA A 161 -2.60 9.32 10.84
CA ALA A 161 -2.18 8.72 9.59
C ALA A 161 -2.21 7.18 9.66
N GLY A 162 -3.14 6.60 10.42
CA GLY A 162 -3.33 5.14 10.52
C GLY A 162 -2.28 4.40 11.37
N ALA A 163 -2.48 3.09 11.52
CA ALA A 163 -1.65 2.22 12.37
C ALA A 163 -0.47 1.59 11.63
N LEU A 164 -0.53 1.51 10.30
CA LEU A 164 0.54 1.05 9.41
C LEU A 164 0.76 2.06 8.29
N THR A 165 1.99 2.56 8.17
CA THR A 165 2.44 3.33 7.00
C THR A 165 3.20 2.41 6.05
N VAL A 166 2.87 2.50 4.77
CA VAL A 166 3.59 1.85 3.67
C VAL A 166 4.04 2.91 2.68
N VAL A 167 5.31 2.91 2.33
CA VAL A 167 5.85 3.74 1.24
C VAL A 167 6.26 2.82 0.09
N THR A 168 5.72 3.07 -1.10
CA THR A 168 6.00 2.31 -2.32
C THR A 168 6.68 3.22 -3.36
N THR A 169 7.80 2.75 -3.90
CA THR A 169 8.58 3.39 -4.97
C THR A 169 8.90 2.38 -6.08
N ASN A 170 9.72 2.74 -7.07
CA ASN A 170 10.17 1.83 -8.15
C ASN A 170 9.00 1.26 -8.97
N LEU A 171 8.04 2.13 -9.28
CA LEU A 171 6.82 1.78 -10.00
C LEU A 171 7.04 1.81 -11.51
N ARG A 172 6.39 0.91 -12.24
CA ARG A 172 6.17 1.10 -13.68
C ARG A 172 5.14 2.23 -13.90
N PRO A 173 5.29 3.08 -14.93
CA PRO A 173 4.30 4.11 -15.27
C PRO A 173 2.94 3.49 -15.58
N GLY A 174 1.89 3.95 -14.90
CA GLY A 174 0.54 3.39 -15.03
C GLY A 174 -0.55 4.45 -14.98
N TYR A 175 -1.76 4.05 -14.59
CA TYR A 175 -2.91 4.96 -14.53
C TYR A 175 -3.46 5.12 -13.11
N LEU A 176 -3.65 6.38 -12.68
CA LEU A 176 -4.40 6.77 -11.47
C LEU A 176 -5.91 6.52 -11.61
N ARG A 177 -6.39 6.45 -12.85
CA ARG A 177 -7.79 6.19 -13.20
C ARG A 177 -7.85 5.47 -14.53
N ARG A 178 -8.80 4.54 -14.67
CA ARG A 178 -8.98 3.69 -15.87
C ARG A 178 -9.13 4.45 -17.20
N ASN A 179 -9.43 5.76 -17.17
CA ASN A 179 -9.50 6.61 -18.36
C ASN A 179 -8.15 7.23 -18.76
N GLY A 180 -7.04 6.56 -18.42
CA GLY A 180 -5.70 6.92 -18.89
C GLY A 180 -5.02 8.07 -18.15
N VAL A 181 -5.52 8.49 -16.99
CA VAL A 181 -4.85 9.53 -16.20
C VAL A 181 -3.54 8.97 -15.66
N PRO A 182 -2.37 9.52 -16.06
CA PRO A 182 -1.11 8.84 -15.83
C PRO A 182 -0.57 9.09 -14.41
N TYR A 183 0.27 8.16 -13.95
CA TYR A 183 1.37 8.43 -13.04
C TYR A 183 2.67 7.91 -13.69
N SER A 184 3.79 8.55 -13.37
CA SER A 184 5.11 8.26 -13.94
C SER A 184 5.89 7.22 -13.13
N GLU A 185 7.04 6.83 -13.65
CA GLU A 185 8.08 6.06 -12.95
C GLU A 185 8.65 6.79 -11.72
N ASP A 186 8.54 8.12 -11.69
CA ASP A 186 9.00 8.97 -10.58
C ASP A 186 7.95 9.08 -9.46
N ALA A 187 6.79 8.44 -9.64
CA ALA A 187 5.75 8.43 -8.64
C ALA A 187 6.19 7.67 -7.38
N TRP A 188 5.85 8.21 -6.22
CA TRP A 188 5.90 7.47 -4.97
C TRP A 188 4.53 7.52 -4.28
N VAL A 189 4.21 6.42 -3.61
CA VAL A 189 2.90 6.21 -3.01
C VAL A 189 3.09 5.99 -1.52
N THR A 190 2.43 6.81 -0.71
CA THR A 190 2.34 6.57 0.73
C THR A 190 0.92 6.12 1.06
N GLU A 191 0.80 4.97 1.70
CA GLU A 191 -0.47 4.44 2.17
C GLU A 191 -0.48 4.33 3.69
N TYR A 192 -1.64 4.63 4.24
CA TYR A 192 -1.93 4.58 5.66
C TYR A 192 -3.09 3.63 5.88
N PHE A 193 -2.86 2.54 6.59
CA PHE A 193 -3.85 1.51 6.88
C PHE A 193 -4.32 1.64 8.33
N ASP A 194 -5.63 1.69 8.52
CA ASP A 194 -6.26 1.74 9.83
C ASP A 194 -7.48 0.83 9.91
N LEU A 195 -7.83 0.39 11.12
CA LEU A 195 -9.01 -0.41 11.39
C LEU A 195 -10.01 0.37 12.23
N SER A 196 -11.25 0.41 11.75
CA SER A 196 -12.38 0.96 12.48
C SER A 196 -13.41 -0.15 12.78
N PRO A 197 -13.99 -0.21 13.99
CA PRO A 197 -15.05 -1.16 14.28
C PRO A 197 -16.34 -0.82 13.52
N LEU A 198 -17.08 -1.84 13.11
CA LEU A 198 -18.43 -1.75 12.58
C LEU A 198 -19.42 -2.46 13.52
N PRO A 199 -20.73 -2.13 13.45
CA PRO A 199 -21.77 -2.89 14.17
C PRO A 199 -21.69 -4.39 13.89
N GLY A 200 -22.10 -5.20 14.87
CA GLY A 200 -22.14 -6.66 14.73
C GLY A 200 -20.75 -7.33 14.67
N ASN A 201 -19.77 -6.78 15.39
CA ASN A 201 -18.36 -7.25 15.40
C ASN A 201 -17.66 -7.19 14.03
N GLY A 202 -18.16 -6.34 13.12
CA GLY A 202 -17.49 -6.12 11.84
C GLY A 202 -16.26 -5.23 12.00
N GLN A 203 -15.40 -5.25 10.98
CA GLN A 203 -14.26 -4.34 10.88
C GLN A 203 -14.26 -3.68 9.51
N LEU A 204 -13.92 -2.40 9.48
CA LEU A 204 -13.65 -1.61 8.30
C LEU A 204 -12.16 -1.30 8.25
N LEU A 205 -11.49 -1.79 7.22
CA LEU A 205 -10.16 -1.34 6.83
C LEU A 205 -10.30 -0.04 6.04
N ILE A 206 -9.60 0.99 6.50
CA ILE A 206 -9.51 2.29 5.86
C ILE A 206 -8.09 2.42 5.31
N VAL A 207 -7.97 2.63 4.01
CA VAL A 207 -6.69 2.87 3.33
C VAL A 207 -6.69 4.28 2.77
N THR A 208 -5.85 5.15 3.34
CA THR A 208 -5.59 6.47 2.75
C THR A 208 -4.36 6.37 1.87
N THR A 209 -4.51 6.64 0.59
CA THR A 209 -3.44 6.63 -0.41
C THR A 209 -3.09 8.06 -0.79
N VAL A 210 -1.81 8.41 -0.67
CA VAL A 210 -1.22 9.66 -1.12
C VAL A 210 -0.28 9.34 -2.27
N VAL A 211 -0.58 9.85 -3.46
CA VAL A 211 0.29 9.72 -4.63
C VAL A 211 0.95 11.07 -4.91
N GLU A 212 2.27 11.05 -4.98
CA GLU A 212 3.07 12.19 -5.42
C GLU A 212 3.79 11.79 -6.71
N ASP A 213 3.77 12.68 -7.69
CA ASP A 213 4.41 12.47 -8.97
C ASP A 213 4.80 13.86 -9.52
N PRO A 214 6.06 14.28 -9.36
CA PRO A 214 6.50 15.61 -9.76
C PRO A 214 6.38 15.83 -11.27
N ARG A 215 6.29 14.77 -12.07
CA ARG A 215 6.18 14.84 -13.52
C ARG A 215 4.76 15.19 -13.97
N TYR A 216 3.74 14.57 -13.38
CA TYR A 216 2.36 14.72 -13.85
C TYR A 216 1.40 15.42 -12.88
N LEU A 217 1.74 15.53 -11.60
CA LEU A 217 0.89 16.15 -10.58
C LEU A 217 1.46 17.49 -10.11
N ARG A 218 0.58 18.44 -9.77
CA ARG A 218 0.96 19.77 -9.23
C ARG A 218 0.92 19.84 -7.69
N GLN A 219 0.32 18.84 -7.07
CA GLN A 219 0.24 18.63 -5.61
C GLN A 219 -0.09 17.14 -5.37
N PRO A 220 0.07 16.63 -4.14
CA PRO A 220 -0.29 15.25 -3.83
C PRO A 220 -1.75 14.94 -4.17
N TYR A 221 -1.99 13.76 -4.76
CA TYR A 221 -3.32 13.22 -4.99
C TYR A 221 -3.68 12.27 -3.85
N ILE A 222 -4.66 12.66 -3.04
CA ILE A 222 -5.02 11.98 -1.80
C ILE A 222 -6.41 11.36 -1.95
N LEU A 223 -6.52 10.08 -1.61
CA LEU A 223 -7.74 9.29 -1.71
C LEU A 223 -7.92 8.43 -0.46
N SER A 224 -9.16 8.17 -0.07
CA SER A 224 -9.50 7.11 0.88
C SER A 224 -10.20 5.97 0.14
N SER A 225 -9.96 4.74 0.58
CA SER A 225 -10.66 3.53 0.11
C SER A 225 -11.01 2.66 1.31
N HIS A 226 -12.24 2.15 1.34
CA HIS A 226 -12.73 1.35 2.46
C HIS A 226 -12.94 -0.11 2.06
N PHE A 227 -12.64 -1.03 2.98
CA PHE A 227 -12.86 -2.46 2.80
C PHE A 227 -13.49 -3.05 4.07
N LYS A 228 -14.50 -3.89 3.89
CA LYS A 228 -15.15 -4.61 4.99
C LYS A 228 -14.53 -5.99 5.14
N LYS A 229 -14.29 -6.43 6.38
CA LYS A 229 -13.85 -7.79 6.69
C LYS A 229 -14.85 -8.84 6.22
N GLU A 230 -14.37 -9.89 5.55
CA GLU A 230 -15.13 -11.10 5.25
C GLU A 230 -14.72 -12.25 6.18
N ALA A 231 -15.62 -13.21 6.37
CA ALA A 231 -15.39 -14.35 7.27
C ALA A 231 -14.26 -15.27 6.75
N ASP A 232 -14.22 -15.47 5.43
CA ASP A 232 -13.29 -16.36 4.75
C ASP A 232 -13.16 -15.97 3.26
N GLY A 233 -12.45 -16.80 2.50
CA GLY A 233 -12.21 -16.61 1.07
C GLY A 233 -13.30 -17.21 0.16
N SER A 234 -14.47 -17.61 0.66
CA SER A 234 -15.52 -18.25 -0.14
C SER A 234 -16.04 -17.40 -1.30
N LYS A 235 -15.79 -16.09 -1.27
CA LYS A 235 -16.16 -15.13 -2.33
C LYS A 235 -14.97 -14.62 -3.14
N TRP A 236 -13.79 -15.20 -2.95
CA TRP A 236 -12.60 -14.85 -3.73
C TRP A 236 -12.80 -15.24 -5.20
N ASP A 237 -12.65 -14.27 -6.11
CA ASP A 237 -12.95 -14.44 -7.54
C ASP A 237 -11.86 -13.78 -8.40
N PRO A 238 -10.70 -14.45 -8.60
CA PRO A 238 -9.56 -13.85 -9.25
C PRO A 238 -9.81 -13.64 -10.74
N THR A 239 -9.58 -12.41 -11.21
CA THR A 239 -9.73 -12.02 -12.61
C THR A 239 -8.43 -11.39 -13.12
N PRO A 240 -8.02 -11.66 -14.38
CA PRO A 240 -6.81 -11.08 -14.94
C PRO A 240 -6.93 -9.56 -15.09
N CYS A 241 -5.80 -8.89 -15.30
CA CYS A 241 -5.80 -7.48 -15.65
C CYS A 241 -6.58 -7.26 -16.95
N THR A 242 -7.39 -6.19 -16.99
CA THR A 242 -8.11 -5.77 -18.20
C THR A 242 -8.08 -4.25 -18.35
N THR A 243 -8.05 -3.78 -19.58
CA THR A 243 -8.26 -2.36 -19.94
C THR A 243 -9.64 -2.14 -20.57
N THR A 244 -10.45 -3.20 -20.65
CA THR A 244 -11.82 -3.20 -21.14
C THR A 244 -12.79 -3.17 -19.97
N TRP A 245 -13.69 -2.19 -19.96
CA TRP A 245 -14.58 -1.85 -18.85
C TRP A 245 -15.95 -1.42 -19.33
#